data_AF-A0A7S0T4B8-F1
#
_entry.id   AF-A0A7S0T4B8-F1
#
_cell.length_a   1.000
_cell.length_b   1.000
_cell.length_c   1.000
_cell.angle_alpha   90.00
_cell.angle_beta   90.00
_cell.angle_gamma   90.00
#
_symmetry.space_group_name_H-M   'P 1'
#
loop_
_entity.id
_entity.type
_entity.pdbx_description
1 polymer ?
#
loop_
_entity_poly.entity_id
_entity_poly.type
_entity_poly.pdbx_seq_one_letter_code
_entity_poly.pdbx_strand_id
1 'polypeptide(L)'
;RPRAEHAVLKSAVAFADDDVPCKCALAWLVGERVRSDEQLAASSLESLCESFSIDPPEVQHQLLAACVKQRLRNPQSSRIEAVCVETLRAATEEVDDVDVRERALVFQRFT
;
A
#
# COMPACT_ATOMS: atom_id res chain seq x y z
N ARG A 1 14.01 -16.88 11.29
CA ARG A 1 12.72 -17.60 11.38
C ARG A 1 11.56 -16.63 11.04
N PRO A 2 11.36 -16.23 9.77
CA PRO A 2 10.34 -15.22 9.40
C PRO A 2 8.95 -15.82 9.06
N ARG A 3 8.85 -17.16 8.97
CA ARG A 3 7.73 -17.85 8.32
C ARG A 3 6.38 -17.72 9.05
N ALA A 4 6.39 -17.60 10.37
CA ALA A 4 5.16 -17.51 11.16
C ALA A 4 4.51 -16.12 11.06
N GLU A 5 5.31 -15.06 11.18
CA GLU A 5 4.83 -13.66 11.06
C GLU A 5 4.26 -13.38 9.67
N HIS A 6 4.88 -13.92 8.62
CA HIS A 6 4.39 -13.80 7.25
C HIS A 6 3.03 -14.50 7.06
N ALA A 7 2.83 -15.65 7.71
CA ALA A 7 1.56 -16.38 7.63
C ALA A 7 0.43 -15.60 8.32
N VAL A 8 0.70 -15.04 9.50
CA VAL A 8 -0.27 -14.20 10.23
C VAL A 8 -0.63 -12.96 9.44
N LEU A 9 0.37 -12.29 8.84
CA LEU A 9 0.12 -11.12 8.00
C LEU A 9 -0.74 -11.46 6.79
N LYS A 10 -0.46 -12.57 6.09
CA LYS A 10 -1.27 -13.03 4.95
C LYS A 10 -2.73 -13.25 5.35
N SER A 11 -2.96 -13.91 6.49
CA SER A 11 -4.33 -14.12 6.96
C SER A 11 -5.00 -12.80 7.34
N ALA A 12 -4.27 -11.86 7.98
CA ALA A 12 -4.85 -10.60 8.43
C ALA A 12 -5.22 -9.65 7.28
N VAL A 13 -4.40 -9.60 6.21
CA VAL A 13 -4.67 -8.79 5.03
C VAL A 13 -6.01 -9.17 4.37
N ALA A 14 -6.38 -10.43 4.38
CA ALA A 14 -7.66 -10.90 3.82
C ALA A 14 -8.91 -10.40 4.58
N PHE A 15 -8.75 -9.84 5.78
CA PHE A 15 -9.86 -9.35 6.61
C PHE A 15 -9.73 -7.84 6.91
N ALA A 16 -8.93 -7.11 6.14
CA ALA A 16 -8.55 -5.73 6.47
C ALA A 16 -9.68 -4.70 6.26
N ASP A 17 -10.67 -5.00 5.41
CA ASP A 17 -11.60 -3.98 4.90
C ASP A 17 -12.64 -3.49 5.91
N ASP A 18 -12.90 -4.23 6.99
CA ASP A 18 -13.97 -3.88 7.94
C ASP A 18 -13.52 -2.89 9.04
N ASP A 19 -12.21 -2.63 9.20
CA ASP A 19 -11.68 -1.80 10.29
C ASP A 19 -10.54 -0.87 9.84
N VAL A 20 -10.80 0.44 9.90
CA VAL A 20 -9.87 1.50 9.49
C VAL A 20 -8.52 1.43 10.22
N PRO A 21 -8.48 1.40 11.57
CA PRO A 21 -7.25 1.14 12.33
C PRO A 21 -6.49 -0.11 11.88
N CYS A 22 -7.19 -1.24 11.66
CA CYS A 22 -6.58 -2.47 11.20
C CYS A 22 -5.92 -2.29 9.83
N LYS A 23 -6.65 -1.74 8.85
CA LYS A 23 -6.13 -1.53 7.48
C LYS A 23 -4.92 -0.60 7.48
N CYS A 24 -4.95 0.49 8.25
CA CYS A 24 -3.81 1.37 8.46
C CYS A 24 -2.60 0.64 9.06
N ALA A 25 -2.80 -0.15 10.13
CA ALA A 25 -1.72 -0.92 10.76
C ALA A 25 -1.12 -1.95 9.80
N LEU A 26 -1.95 -2.64 9.01
CA LEU A 26 -1.51 -3.61 8.02
C LEU A 26 -0.72 -2.95 6.89
N ALA A 27 -1.21 -1.84 6.34
CA ALA A 27 -0.49 -1.05 5.35
C ALA A 27 0.87 -0.58 5.89
N TRP A 28 0.94 -0.13 7.14
CA TRP A 28 2.21 0.23 7.78
C TRP A 28 3.15 -0.97 7.93
N LEU A 29 2.64 -2.13 8.38
CA LEU A 29 3.43 -3.36 8.50
C LEU A 29 3.99 -3.80 7.15
N VAL A 30 3.17 -3.77 6.10
CA VAL A 30 3.60 -4.07 4.73
C VAL A 30 4.69 -3.10 4.30
N GLY A 31 4.48 -1.79 4.42
CA GLY A 31 5.46 -0.77 4.02
C GLY A 31 6.79 -0.81 4.79
N GLU A 32 6.75 -1.14 6.08
CA GLU A 32 7.92 -1.03 6.98
C GLU A 32 8.64 -2.36 7.23
N ARG A 33 7.87 -3.44 7.45
CA ARG A 33 8.38 -4.72 7.97
C ARG A 33 8.54 -5.79 6.89
N VAL A 34 7.74 -5.78 5.83
CA VAL A 34 7.89 -6.73 4.71
C VAL A 34 9.03 -6.27 3.81
N ARG A 35 10.28 -6.55 4.21
CA ARG A 35 11.49 -6.01 3.55
C ARG A 35 12.17 -6.95 2.56
N SER A 36 12.02 -8.26 2.75
CA SER A 36 12.79 -9.28 2.02
C SER A 36 11.93 -10.25 1.21
N ASP A 37 10.61 -10.13 1.33
CA ASP A 37 9.64 -11.00 0.66
C ASP A 37 8.83 -10.16 -0.32
N GLU A 38 9.38 -9.99 -1.53
CA GLU A 38 8.78 -9.22 -2.62
C GLU A 38 7.39 -9.76 -2.99
N GLN A 39 7.25 -11.09 -3.04
CA GLN A 39 5.99 -11.74 -3.41
C GLN A 39 4.89 -11.41 -2.40
N LEU A 40 5.21 -11.47 -1.10
CA LEU A 40 4.28 -11.07 -0.05
C LEU A 40 3.96 -9.58 -0.16
N ALA A 41 4.97 -8.72 -0.28
CA ALA A 41 4.76 -7.27 -0.40
C ALA A 41 3.82 -6.92 -1.56
N ALA A 42 4.08 -7.45 -2.75
CA ALA A 42 3.25 -7.24 -3.93
C ALA A 42 1.81 -7.71 -3.70
N SER A 43 1.61 -8.97 -3.26
CA SER A 43 0.27 -9.50 -3.03
C SER A 43 -0.51 -8.77 -1.93
N SER A 44 0.18 -8.27 -0.90
CA SER A 44 -0.45 -7.49 0.16
C SER A 44 -0.84 -6.10 -0.31
N LEU A 45 -0.01 -5.43 -1.13
CA LEU A 45 -0.36 -4.12 -1.70
C LEU A 45 -1.53 -4.24 -2.68
N GLU A 46 -1.52 -5.25 -3.55
CA GLU A 46 -2.61 -5.53 -4.49
C GLU A 46 -3.94 -5.69 -3.76
N SER A 47 -3.97 -6.49 -2.68
CA SER A 47 -5.17 -6.69 -1.87
C SER A 47 -5.59 -5.44 -1.10
N LEU A 48 -4.65 -4.76 -0.45
CA LEU A 48 -4.98 -3.60 0.39
C LEU A 48 -5.42 -2.37 -0.42
N CYS A 49 -4.95 -2.23 -1.66
CA CYS A 49 -5.26 -1.07 -2.52
C CYS A 49 -6.49 -1.29 -3.43
N GLU A 50 -7.12 -2.46 -3.40
CA GLU A 50 -8.26 -2.78 -4.28
C GLU A 50 -9.43 -1.79 -4.14
N SER A 51 -9.66 -1.29 -2.92
CA SER A 51 -10.73 -0.34 -2.57
C SER A 51 -10.21 1.09 -2.27
N PHE A 52 -9.00 1.43 -2.72
CA PHE A 52 -8.31 2.68 -2.37
C PHE A 52 -9.15 3.95 -2.58
N SER A 53 -9.83 4.11 -3.72
CA SER A 53 -10.56 5.35 -4.05
C SER A 53 -11.75 5.63 -3.13
N ILE A 54 -12.30 4.60 -2.48
CA ILE A 54 -13.43 4.72 -1.55
C ILE A 54 -13.02 4.59 -0.07
N ASP A 55 -11.77 4.21 0.20
CA ASP A 55 -11.21 4.15 1.55
C ASP A 55 -11.18 5.55 2.19
N PRO A 56 -11.28 5.66 3.53
CA PRO A 56 -11.15 6.95 4.19
C PRO A 56 -9.73 7.52 4.07
N PRO A 57 -9.56 8.86 4.15
CA PRO A 57 -8.29 9.52 3.90
C PRO A 57 -7.11 8.98 4.72
N GLU A 58 -7.34 8.56 5.98
CA GLU A 58 -6.31 7.99 6.84
C GLU A 58 -5.73 6.70 6.26
N VAL A 59 -6.58 5.84 5.68
CA VAL A 59 -6.16 4.60 5.00
C VAL A 59 -5.44 4.94 3.71
N GLN A 60 -5.99 5.86 2.91
CA GLN A 60 -5.38 6.29 1.65
C GLN A 60 -3.95 6.83 1.87
N HIS A 61 -3.75 7.67 2.88
CA HIS A 61 -2.43 8.16 3.26
C HIS A 61 -1.46 7.04 3.62
N GLN A 62 -1.94 6.06 4.40
CA GLN A 62 -1.10 4.97 4.88
C GLN A 62 -0.75 3.98 3.75
N LEU A 63 -1.66 3.76 2.81
CA LEU A 63 -1.43 2.96 1.59
C LEU A 63 -0.46 3.65 0.64
N LEU A 64 -0.62 4.94 0.36
CA LEU A 64 0.33 5.70 -0.47
C LEU A 64 1.76 5.62 0.09
N ALA A 65 1.91 5.79 1.41
CA ALA A 65 3.21 5.65 2.06
C ALA A 65 3.77 4.22 1.93
N ALA A 66 2.93 3.20 2.06
CA ALA A 66 3.34 1.80 1.92
C ALA A 66 3.81 1.47 0.49
N CYS A 67 3.04 1.91 -0.53
CA CYS A 67 3.36 1.79 -1.94
C CYS A 67 4.75 2.37 -2.25
N VAL A 68 4.98 3.65 -1.91
CA VAL A 68 6.25 4.31 -2.19
C VAL A 68 7.42 3.64 -1.47
N LYS A 69 7.27 3.27 -0.19
CA LYS A 69 8.31 2.55 0.56
C LYS A 69 8.68 1.22 -0.11
N GLN A 70 7.68 0.45 -0.54
CA GLN A 70 7.93 -0.84 -1.19
C GLN A 70 8.55 -0.68 -2.57
N ARG A 71 8.12 0.31 -3.36
CA ARG A 71 8.73 0.60 -4.65
C ARG A 71 10.19 1.03 -4.52
N LEU A 72 10.51 1.96 -3.61
CA LEU A 72 11.89 2.40 -3.38
C LEU A 72 12.80 1.24 -2.94
N ARG A 73 12.24 0.26 -2.24
CA ARG A 73 12.96 -0.94 -1.79
C ARG A 73 13.10 -1.98 -2.90
N ASN A 74 12.11 -2.13 -3.75
CA ASN A 74 12.04 -3.15 -4.80
C ASN A 74 11.87 -2.49 -6.19
N PRO A 75 12.83 -1.65 -6.64
CA PRO A 75 12.67 -0.86 -7.87
C PRO A 75 12.66 -1.68 -9.16
N GLN A 76 12.90 -2.99 -9.09
CA GLN A 76 12.88 -3.91 -10.25
C GLN A 76 11.61 -4.77 -10.28
N SER A 77 10.74 -4.65 -9.26
CA SER A 77 9.52 -5.46 -9.17
C SER A 77 8.40 -4.81 -9.98
N SER A 78 8.10 -5.39 -11.15
CA SER A 78 7.03 -4.89 -12.03
C SER A 78 5.64 -4.94 -11.40
N ARG A 79 5.40 -5.88 -10.47
CA ARG A 79 4.12 -5.97 -9.75
C ARG A 79 3.95 -4.85 -8.73
N ILE A 80 5.00 -4.58 -7.95
CA ILE A 80 4.99 -3.45 -7.01
C ILE A 80 4.90 -2.14 -7.79
N GLU A 81 5.60 -2.01 -8.92
CA GLU A 81 5.49 -0.84 -9.78
C GLU A 81 4.06 -0.65 -10.29
N ALA A 82 3.43 -1.70 -10.83
CA ALA A 82 2.07 -1.65 -11.37
C ALA A 82 1.06 -1.17 -10.32
N VAL A 83 1.02 -1.79 -9.14
CA VAL A 83 0.09 -1.38 -8.08
C VAL A 83 0.38 0.05 -7.63
N CYS A 84 1.65 0.46 -7.50
CA CYS A 84 1.99 1.83 -7.09
C CYS A 84 1.54 2.87 -8.12
N VAL A 85 1.71 2.59 -9.41
CA VAL A 85 1.28 3.50 -10.49
C VAL A 85 -0.24 3.61 -10.51
N GLU A 86 -0.97 2.50 -10.37
CA GLU A 86 -2.43 2.54 -10.31
C GLU A 86 -2.94 3.29 -9.08
N THR A 87 -2.37 3.04 -7.89
CA THR A 87 -2.75 3.76 -6.67
C THR A 87 -2.46 5.26 -6.77
N LEU A 88 -1.32 5.66 -7.35
CA LEU A 88 -0.99 7.07 -7.57
C LEU A 88 -1.93 7.73 -8.58
N ARG A 89 -2.33 7.01 -9.64
CA ARG A 89 -3.35 7.49 -10.58
C ARG A 89 -4.68 7.70 -9.87
N ALA A 90 -5.18 6.69 -9.16
CA ALA A 90 -6.42 6.78 -8.40
C ALA A 90 -6.40 7.96 -7.41
N ALA A 91 -5.28 8.12 -6.69
CA ALA A 91 -5.11 9.23 -5.76
C ALA A 91 -5.14 10.62 -6.41
N THR A 92 -4.81 10.74 -7.70
CA THR A 92 -4.76 12.03 -8.41
C THR A 92 -6.01 12.32 -9.22
N GLU A 93 -6.71 11.28 -9.71
CA GLU A 93 -7.86 11.40 -10.62
C GLU A 93 -9.20 11.12 -9.94
N GLU A 94 -9.24 10.26 -8.92
CA GLU A 94 -10.48 9.71 -8.35
C GLU A 94 -10.74 10.17 -6.91
N VAL A 95 -9.71 10.65 -6.20
CA VAL A 95 -9.83 11.07 -4.79
C VAL A 95 -10.06 12.58 -4.67
N ASP A 96 -11.08 12.95 -3.90
CA ASP A 96 -11.47 14.34 -3.66
C ASP A 96 -10.58 15.07 -2.63
N ASP A 97 -9.97 14.34 -1.71
CA ASP A 97 -9.14 14.89 -0.65
C ASP A 97 -7.88 15.57 -1.23
N VAL A 98 -7.69 16.84 -0.87
CA VAL A 98 -6.59 17.66 -1.38
C VAL A 98 -5.25 17.18 -0.85
N ASP A 99 -5.15 16.75 0.42
CA ASP A 99 -3.88 16.29 1.01
C ASP A 99 -3.43 14.97 0.38
N VAL A 100 -4.37 14.06 0.11
CA VAL A 100 -4.11 12.81 -0.62
C VAL A 100 -3.58 13.10 -2.02
N ARG A 101 -4.24 13.97 -2.78
CA ARG A 101 -3.80 14.37 -4.13
C ARG A 101 -2.41 15.00 -4.14
N GLU A 102 -2.19 16.01 -3.31
CA GLU A 102 -0.90 16.71 -3.23
C GLU A 102 0.23 15.75 -2.86
N ARG A 103 -0.02 14.86 -1.90
CA ARG A 103 0.96 13.85 -1.50
C ARG A 103 1.26 12.85 -2.63
N ALA A 104 0.25 12.43 -3.40
CA ALA A 104 0.45 11.58 -4.56
C ALA A 104 1.25 12.28 -5.67
N LEU A 105 0.99 13.56 -5.95
CA LEU A 105 1.76 14.35 -6.91
C LEU A 105 3.23 14.52 -6.50
N VAL A 106 3.50 14.66 -5.20
CA VAL A 106 4.87 14.65 -4.67
C VAL A 106 5.52 13.29 -4.90
N PHE A 107 4.81 12.20 -4.63
CA PHE A 107 5.32 10.84 -4.81
C PHE A 107 5.60 10.48 -6.27
N GLN A 108 4.80 10.96 -7.22
CA GLN A 108 5.05 10.80 -8.66
C GLN A 108 6.41 11.34 -9.13
N ARG A 109 7.06 12.21 -8.35
CA ARG A 109 8.40 12.75 -8.67
C ARG A 109 9.55 11.88 -8.14
N PHE A 110 9.25 10.96 -7.22
CA PHE A 110 10.22 10.02 -6.64
C PHE A 110 10.15 8.64 -7.30
N THR A 111 9.36 8.54 -8.36
CA THR A 111 9.00 7.34 -9.10
C THR A 111 9.44 7.46 -10.54
#